data_AF-A0A925VIQ0-F1
#
_entry.id   AF-A0A925VIQ0-F1
#
_cell.length_a   1.000
_cell.length_b   1.000
_cell.length_c   1.000
_cell.angle_alpha   90.00
_cell.angle_beta   90.00
_cell.angle_gamma   90.00
#
_symmetry.space_group_name_H-M   'P 1'
#
loop_
_entity.id
_entity.type
_entity.pdbx_description
1 polymer ?
#
loop_
_entity_poly.entity_id
_entity_poly.type
_entity_poly.pdbx_seq_one_letter_code
_entity_poly.pdbx_strand_id
1 'polypeptide(L)' 'MKRWGILGTGRITRKLAAAIHAAAGAELVAIASRDKARAIAA' A
#
# COMPACT_ATOMS: atom_id res chain seq x y z
N MET A 1 -8.32 6.25 -13.75
CA MET A 1 -7.47 5.39 -12.88
C MET A 1 -7.33 6.08 -11.54
N LYS A 2 -7.54 5.38 -10.43
CA LYS A 2 -7.49 5.91 -9.06
C LYS A 2 -6.14 5.55 -8.44
N ARG A 3 -5.39 6.54 -7.98
CA ARG A 3 -4.09 6.36 -7.32
C ARG A 3 -4.27 6.28 -5.81
N TRP A 4 -3.65 5.29 -5.19
CA TRP A 4 -3.77 4.99 -3.77
C TRP A 4 -2.41 5.07 -3.07
N GLY A 5 -2.41 5.59 -1.84
CA GLY A 5 -1.27 5.54 -0.94
C GLY A 5 -1.68 4.94 0.40
N ILE A 6 -0.77 4.18 1.03
CA ILE A 6 -0.99 3.59 2.35
C ILE A 6 -0.09 4.28 3.38
N LEU A 7 -0.68 4.73 4.49
CA LEU A 7 0.04 5.24 5.66
C LEU A 7 0.06 4.16 6.75
N GLY A 8 1.25 3.63 7.02
CA GLY A 8 1.49 2.56 7.97
C GLY A 8 1.73 1.19 7.32
N THR A 9 2.39 0.31 8.07
CA THR A 9 2.86 -1.01 7.60
C THR A 9 2.32 -2.12 8.50
N GLY A 10 1.07 -1.96 8.96
CA GLY A 10 0.39 -2.96 9.77
C GLY A 10 0.02 -4.20 8.95
N ARG A 11 -0.46 -5.27 9.62
CA ARG A 11 -0.87 -6.51 8.92
C ARG A 11 -1.91 -6.29 7.81
N ILE A 12 -2.75 -5.27 7.95
CA ILE A 12 -3.76 -4.91 6.95
C ILE A 12 -3.14 -4.40 5.64
N THR A 13 -1.95 -3.79 5.67
CA THR A 13 -1.27 -3.22 4.49
C THR A 13 -1.13 -4.27 3.39
N ARG A 14 -0.76 -5.51 3.73
CA ARG A 14 -0.63 -6.61 2.76
C ARG A 14 -1.96 -6.97 2.10
N LYS A 15 -3.04 -7.02 2.89
CA LYS A 15 -4.38 -7.34 2.38
C LYS A 15 -4.92 -6.21 1.50
N LEU A 16 -4.70 -4.96 1.93
CA LEU A 16 -5.12 -3.78 1.18
C LEU A 16 -4.35 -3.63 -0.13
N ALA A 17 -3.03 -3.82 -0.12
CA ALA A 17 -2.22 -3.79 -1.34
C ALA A 17 -2.70 -4.84 -2.34
N ALA A 18 -2.93 -6.09 -1.90
CA ALA A 18 -3.48 -7.14 -2.75
C ALA A 18 -4.85 -6.77 -3.34
N ALA A 19 -5.74 -6.18 -2.53
CA ALA A 19 -7.05 -5.73 -2.99
C ALA A 19 -6.95 -4.58 -4.01
N ILE A 20 -6.04 -3.63 -3.81
CA ILE A 20 -5.80 -2.53 -4.76
C ILE A 20 -5.27 -3.08 -6.08
N HIS A 21 -4.34 -4.02 -6.05
CA HIS A 21 -3.81 -4.66 -7.27
C HIS A 21 -4.87 -5.48 -8.03
N ALA A 22 -5.83 -6.08 -7.33
CA ALA A 22 -6.93 -6.82 -7.94
C ALA A 22 -8.05 -5.92 -8.49
N ALA A 23 -8.16 -4.68 -8.01
CA ALA A 23 -9.24 -3.78 -8.38
C ALA A 23 -8.99 -3.14 -9.75
N ALA A 24 -9.98 -3.27 -10.65
CA ALA A 24 -9.92 -2.63 -11.95
C ALA A 24 -9.86 -1.10 -11.81
N GLY A 25 -8.87 -0.48 -12.45
CA GLY A 25 -8.69 0.97 -12.47
C GLY A 25 -8.14 1.56 -11.17
N ALA A 26 -7.52 0.76 -10.30
CA ALA A 26 -6.78 1.22 -9.13
C ALA A 26 -5.27 0.93 -9.26
N GLU A 27 -4.45 1.81 -8.71
CA GLU A 27 -3.00 1.70 -8.71
C GLU A 27 -2.47 2.09 -7.32
N LEU A 28 -1.67 1.23 -6.70
CA LEU A 28 -0.96 1.55 -5.46
C LEU A 28 0.35 2.26 -5.82
N VAL A 29 0.48 3.54 -5.45
CA VAL A 29 1.64 4.37 -5.84
C VAL A 29 2.63 4.61 -4.71
N ALA A 30 2.23 4.42 -3.45
CA ALA A 30 3.12 4.66 -2.31
C ALA A 30 2.69 3.89 -1.04
N ILE A 31 3.67 3.48 -0.25
CA ILE A 31 3.51 3.08 1.15
C ILE A 31 4.47 3.93 1.98
N ALA A 32 3.98 4.55 3.05
CA ALA A 32 4.77 5.38 3.93
C ALA A 32 4.65 4.93 5.39
N SER A 33 5.73 5.14 6.14
CA SER A 33 5.84 4.80 7.55
C SER A 33 6.80 5.76 8.23
N ARG A 34 6.71 5.86 9.56
CA ARG A 34 7.72 6.58 10.37
C ARG A 34 9.09 5.89 10.30
N ASP A 35 9.13 4.62 9.91
CA ASP A 35 10.34 3.84 9.68
C ASP A 35 10.46 3.50 8.19
N LYS A 36 11.51 4.02 7.55
CA LYS A 36 11.76 3.83 6.12
C LYS A 36 11.98 2.37 5.74
N ALA A 37 12.67 1.59 6.58
CA ALA A 37 12.91 0.18 6.30
C ALA A 37 11.60 -0.61 6.31
N ARG A 38 10.69 -0.29 7.24
CA ARG A 38 9.35 -0.89 7.26
C ARG A 38 8.51 -0.53 6.03
N ALA A 39 8.61 0.70 5.53
CA ALA A 39 7.89 1.10 4.33
C ALA A 39 8.37 0.35 3.07
N ILE A 40 9.68 0.09 2.98
CA ILE A 40 10.28 -0.67 1.88
C ILE A 40 9.89 -2.16 1.93
N ALA A 41 9.75 -2.72 3.14
CA ALA A 41 9.47 -4.14 3.34
C ALA A 41 7.96 -4.50 3.36
N ALA A 42 7.07 -3.52 3.23
CA ALA A 42 5.62 -3.69 3.33
C ALA A 42 4.99 -4.12 2.01
#